data_AF-A0A8T4D4G0-F1
#
_entry.id   AF-A0A8T4D4G0-F1
#
_cell.length_a   1.000
_cell.length_b   1.000
_cell.length_c   1.000
_cell.angle_alpha   90.00
_cell.angle_beta   90.00
_cell.angle_gamma   90.00
#
_symmetry.space_group_name_H-M   'P 1'
#
loop_
_entity.id
_entity.type
_entity.pdbx_description
1 polymer ?
#
loop_
_entity_poly.entity_id
_entity_poly.type
_entity_poly.pdbx_seq_one_letter_code
_entity_poly.pdbx_strand_id
1 'polypeptide(L)'
;MVKNRFHLIAIAFAIVFALAAISTVNAQERVYHVDHEWVKIWINQDGTIDLFYDMSLTLDSGQEISRVFIGQPQRDFTVGEAVDQYGHMLTASDESSGSDYKVQVNLYEPLRAGQTARFNLTTNVAHMVWEDTQNEGNVGMQFTPTWWEQASVNDLRILVVLPTGVSSDMVKTTEVLWDNTVVEDGRLGVYWEAQNLSPDERYPVGVSFPAEYVQNYETQPTGVTAFFQNYGLILFASVFGIIVIVAVIYAARKKSYLSPQVSMETLGVKRGLTAVEASYLLDMKPTQIVTEILYSLLQKRAVWVESTNPALKLRIMPSFEGKTGTDENPLRYYEIDFLHALKDDGTLDEGKLAHTVVFLRDTVEQKLRGYSRRDTVDYYRKIVTKAWTQVEQAGTVDLTSKAYDEQLLWLMLDPDYRNRTETTFRDRAFDPSPLWFWYWYGYHHYNPHPTHKPNINAPSKAGKPPTIPGAEFANNIATAVEKTSSNIVTDIEKFANAIIPVQTQKASHAPARKEDGCVCACAACACACACVSCACACAGGGVG
;
A
#
# COMPACT_ATOMS: atom_id res chain seq x y z
N MET A 1 -19.01 7.84 -4.96
CA MET A 1 -17.78 7.27 -4.33
C MET A 1 -17.15 8.13 -3.22
N VAL A 2 -17.78 9.22 -2.75
CA VAL A 2 -17.21 10.08 -1.68
C VAL A 2 -17.71 9.71 -0.27
N LYS A 3 -18.94 9.17 -0.16
CA LYS A 3 -19.58 8.85 1.13
C LYS A 3 -18.90 7.70 1.90
N ASN A 4 -18.34 6.71 1.20
CA ASN A 4 -17.73 5.53 1.85
C ASN A 4 -16.36 5.82 2.49
N ARG A 5 -15.68 6.90 2.08
CA ARG A 5 -14.37 7.28 2.65
C ARG A 5 -14.49 7.87 4.06
N PHE A 6 -15.58 8.57 4.37
CA PHE A 6 -15.82 9.12 5.71
C PHE A 6 -16.12 8.04 6.75
N HIS A 7 -16.88 7.01 6.37
CA HIS A 7 -17.19 5.89 7.27
C HIS A 7 -15.96 5.05 7.62
N LEU A 8 -15.04 4.84 6.65
CA LEU A 8 -13.79 4.12 6.91
C LEU A 8 -12.87 4.86 7.88
N ILE A 9 -12.81 6.19 7.81
CA ILE A 9 -12.00 7.02 8.72
C ILE A 9 -12.60 7.03 10.13
N ALA A 10 -13.93 7.12 10.26
CA ALA A 10 -14.61 7.08 11.55
C ALA A 10 -14.47 5.72 12.25
N ILE A 11 -14.54 4.62 11.48
CA ILE A 11 -14.35 3.26 12.01
C ILE A 11 -12.89 3.05 12.44
N ALA A 12 -11.92 3.54 11.67
CA ALA A 12 -10.51 3.48 12.06
C ALA A 12 -10.24 4.26 13.37
N PHE A 13 -10.84 5.44 13.54
CA PHE A 13 -10.72 6.22 14.79
C PHE A 13 -11.38 5.53 15.98
N ALA A 14 -12.55 4.90 15.79
CA ALA A 14 -13.24 4.16 16.84
C ALA A 14 -12.47 2.90 17.29
N ILE A 15 -11.79 2.22 16.37
CA ILE A 15 -10.96 1.04 16.67
C ILE A 15 -9.69 1.45 17.43
N VAL A 16 -9.05 2.58 17.07
CA VAL A 16 -7.90 3.12 17.82
C VAL A 16 -8.30 3.54 19.23
N PHE A 17 -9.50 4.12 19.42
CA PHE A 17 -10.00 4.50 20.74
C PHE A 17 -10.41 3.28 21.59
N ALA A 18 -10.93 2.22 20.96
CA ALA A 18 -11.28 0.96 21.65
C ALA A 18 -10.03 0.14 22.04
N LEU A 19 -8.94 0.23 21.28
CA LEU A 19 -7.66 -0.43 21.60
C LEU A 19 -6.90 0.28 22.73
N ALA A 20 -7.14 1.57 22.95
CA ALA A 20 -6.59 2.32 24.09
C ALA A 20 -7.31 2.04 25.43
N ALA A 21 -8.44 1.32 25.41
CA ALA A 21 -9.26 1.05 26.58
C ALA A 21 -9.08 -0.37 27.18
N ILE A 22 -8.05 -1.12 26.76
CA ILE A 22 -7.80 -2.47 27.26
C ILE A 22 -6.59 -2.48 28.21
N SER A 23 -6.87 -2.92 29.43
CA SER A 23 -5.98 -3.38 30.52
C SER A 23 -5.52 -2.37 31.58
N THR A 24 -6.34 -2.21 32.62
CA THR A 24 -5.83 -2.24 34.00
C THR A 24 -6.01 -3.67 34.52
N VAL A 25 -4.95 -4.45 34.52
CA VAL A 25 -4.91 -5.71 35.30
C VAL A 25 -4.83 -5.28 36.76
N ASN A 26 -5.90 -5.43 37.52
CA ASN A 26 -5.84 -5.30 38.98
C ASN A 26 -4.98 -6.46 39.51
N ALA A 27 -3.73 -6.17 39.84
CA ALA A 27 -2.92 -7.06 40.67
C ALA A 27 -3.61 -7.20 42.04
N GLN A 28 -3.56 -8.39 42.65
CA GLN A 28 -4.00 -8.56 44.04
C GLN A 28 -3.20 -7.59 44.93
N GLU A 29 -3.91 -6.66 45.58
CA GLU A 29 -3.33 -5.59 46.39
C GLU A 29 -2.61 -6.21 47.59
N ARG A 30 -1.29 -6.05 47.64
CA ARG A 30 -0.45 -6.46 48.78
C ARG A 30 -0.45 -5.30 49.77
N VAL A 31 -0.59 -5.58 51.06
CA VAL A 31 -0.49 -4.58 52.12
C VAL A 31 0.82 -4.81 52.86
N TYR A 32 1.70 -3.82 52.83
CA TYR A 32 3.02 -3.87 53.45
C TYR A 32 3.44 -2.46 53.87
N HIS A 33 4.41 -2.37 54.77
CA HIS A 33 5.02 -1.12 55.19
C HIS A 33 6.53 -1.26 55.37
N VAL A 34 7.23 -0.14 55.29
CA VAL A 34 8.68 -0.06 55.52
C VAL A 34 8.89 0.35 56.98
N ASP A 35 9.48 -0.53 57.80
CA ASP A 35 9.69 -0.21 59.21
C ASP A 35 10.79 0.83 59.38
N HIS A 36 11.87 0.73 58.59
CA HIS A 36 12.87 1.78 58.48
C HIS A 36 13.52 1.83 57.10
N GLU A 37 13.88 3.04 56.69
CA GLU A 37 14.67 3.33 55.51
C GLU A 37 15.81 4.28 55.93
N TRP A 38 17.00 3.72 56.10
CA TRP A 38 18.18 4.49 56.51
C TRP A 38 19.11 4.65 55.32
N VAL A 39 19.31 5.89 54.92
CA VAL A 39 20.12 6.26 53.77
C VAL A 39 21.39 6.95 54.25
N LYS A 40 22.52 6.50 53.73
CA LYS A 40 23.80 7.14 53.93
C LYS A 40 24.46 7.43 52.59
N ILE A 41 24.92 8.66 52.43
CA ILE A 41 25.49 9.15 51.19
C ILE A 41 26.88 9.69 51.49
N TRP A 42 27.90 9.19 50.79
CA TRP A 42 29.23 9.79 50.81
C TRP A 42 29.47 10.52 49.51
N ILE A 43 29.70 11.84 49.60
CA ILE A 43 30.09 12.63 48.43
C ILE A 43 31.58 12.48 48.22
N ASN A 44 31.99 11.94 47.08
CA ASN A 44 33.38 11.69 46.75
C ASN A 44 34.02 12.91 46.08
N GLN A 45 35.34 13.04 46.21
CA GLN A 45 36.09 14.14 45.61
C GLN A 45 36.02 14.15 44.08
N ASP A 46 35.74 13.01 43.45
CA ASP A 46 35.61 12.88 42.00
C ASP A 46 34.24 13.32 41.45
N GLY A 47 33.30 13.70 42.32
CA GLY A 47 31.94 14.12 41.96
C GLY A 47 30.91 13.00 41.95
N THR A 48 31.31 11.74 42.20
CA THR A 48 30.38 10.62 42.40
C THR A 48 29.88 10.60 43.85
N ILE A 49 28.82 9.83 44.09
CA ILE A 49 28.36 9.51 45.43
C ILE A 49 28.35 8.00 45.67
N ASP A 50 28.72 7.57 46.86
CA ASP A 50 28.39 6.23 47.34
C ASP A 50 27.07 6.32 48.10
N LEU A 51 26.07 5.59 47.64
CA LEU A 51 24.72 5.56 48.17
C LEU A 51 24.46 4.21 48.82
N PHE A 52 24.28 4.23 50.13
CA PHE A 52 23.99 3.07 50.95
C PHE A 52 22.57 3.17 51.52
N TYR A 53 21.81 2.11 51.34
CA TYR A 53 20.52 1.88 51.97
C TYR A 53 20.64 0.74 52.98
N ASP A 54 20.04 0.92 54.15
CA ASP A 54 19.71 -0.14 55.11
C ASP A 54 18.23 -0.03 55.42
N MET A 55 17.47 -1.06 55.06
CA MET A 55 16.01 -1.00 55.13
C MET A 55 15.39 -2.29 55.59
N SER A 56 14.25 -2.17 56.26
CA SER A 56 13.38 -3.29 56.59
C SER A 56 11.96 -3.10 56.10
N LEU A 57 11.39 -4.20 55.62
CA LEU A 57 10.07 -4.28 55.02
C LEU A 57 9.27 -5.37 55.71
N THR A 58 8.06 -5.05 56.15
CA THR A 58 7.11 -5.99 56.74
C THR A 58 5.91 -6.18 55.80
N LEU A 59 5.63 -7.43 55.40
CA LEU A 59 4.45 -7.77 54.61
C LEU A 59 3.28 -8.07 55.54
N ASP A 60 2.26 -7.22 55.61
CA ASP A 60 1.11 -7.41 56.51
C ASP A 60 0.16 -8.47 55.96
N SER A 61 -0.17 -8.39 54.66
CA SER A 61 -1.03 -9.36 53.98
C SER A 61 -0.87 -9.34 52.46
N GLY A 62 -1.22 -10.44 51.80
CA GLY A 62 -1.18 -10.56 50.33
C GLY A 62 -0.19 -11.62 49.83
N GLN A 63 0.16 -11.53 48.54
CA GLN A 63 1.13 -12.43 47.91
C GLN A 63 2.55 -12.17 48.42
N GLU A 64 3.37 -13.22 48.45
CA GLU A 64 4.78 -13.13 48.86
C GLU A 64 5.60 -12.16 47.99
N ILE A 65 6.58 -11.50 48.62
CA ILE A 65 7.51 -10.58 47.99
C ILE A 65 8.86 -11.28 47.88
N SER A 66 9.31 -11.60 46.67
CA SER A 66 10.63 -12.20 46.42
C SER A 66 11.68 -11.18 45.99
N ARG A 67 11.26 -9.97 45.64
CA ARG A 67 12.12 -8.90 45.11
C ARG A 67 11.64 -7.54 45.54
N VAL A 68 12.59 -6.64 45.75
CA VAL A 68 12.36 -5.26 46.16
C VAL A 68 13.06 -4.34 45.16
N PHE A 69 12.42 -3.24 44.78
CA PHE A 69 12.97 -2.28 43.83
C PHE A 69 13.37 -1.01 44.57
N ILE A 70 14.64 -0.61 44.45
CA ILE A 70 15.20 0.58 45.10
C ILE A 70 15.49 1.62 44.03
N GLY A 71 14.85 2.79 44.16
CA GLY A 71 15.02 3.90 43.22
C GLY A 71 16.44 4.44 43.23
N GLN A 72 16.95 4.76 42.05
CA GLN A 72 18.25 5.41 41.85
C GLN A 72 18.03 6.83 41.31
N PRO A 73 18.80 7.82 41.80
CA PRO A 73 18.54 9.22 41.45
C PRO A 73 19.03 9.58 40.04
N GLN A 74 19.95 8.79 39.46
CA GLN A 74 20.49 8.97 38.11
C GLN A 74 20.61 7.64 37.38
N ARG A 75 20.73 7.70 36.05
CA ARG A 75 20.92 6.52 35.19
C ARG A 75 22.30 5.88 35.33
N ASP A 76 23.32 6.70 35.49
CA ASP A 76 24.71 6.25 35.47
C ASP A 76 25.14 5.87 36.89
N PHE A 77 24.77 4.65 37.30
CA PHE A 77 25.16 4.06 38.57
C PHE A 77 25.78 2.66 38.37
N THR A 78 26.57 2.25 39.35
CA THR A 78 27.09 0.89 39.45
C THR A 78 26.53 0.22 40.69
N VAL A 79 25.96 -0.98 40.53
CA VAL A 79 25.46 -1.79 41.65
C VAL A 79 26.66 -2.39 42.39
N GLY A 80 26.76 -2.09 43.68
CA GLY A 80 27.75 -2.67 44.59
C GLY A 80 27.22 -3.94 45.26
N GLU A 81 27.40 -4.02 46.58
CA GLU A 81 26.99 -5.18 47.37
C GLU A 81 25.57 -5.02 47.94
N ALA A 82 24.85 -6.14 48.05
CA ALA A 82 23.60 -6.24 48.77
C ALA A 82 23.65 -7.46 49.71
N VAL A 83 23.35 -7.27 50.98
CA VAL A 83 23.48 -8.29 52.03
C VAL A 83 22.27 -8.25 52.95
N ASP A 84 21.73 -9.41 53.32
CA ASP A 84 20.65 -9.49 54.31
C ASP A 84 21.17 -9.38 55.76
N GLN A 85 20.23 -9.27 56.71
CA GLN A 85 20.52 -9.23 58.16
C GLN A 85 21.27 -10.46 58.71
N TYR A 86 21.35 -11.56 57.96
CA TYR A 86 22.03 -12.80 58.34
C TYR A 86 23.39 -12.96 57.65
N GLY A 87 23.79 -12.00 56.82
CA GLY A 87 25.07 -12.04 56.09
C GLY A 87 25.02 -12.80 54.76
N HIS A 88 23.83 -13.14 54.25
CA HIS A 88 23.71 -13.73 52.92
C HIS A 88 23.83 -12.65 51.84
N MET A 89 24.68 -12.91 50.83
CA MET A 89 24.77 -12.07 49.64
C MET A 89 23.47 -12.19 48.83
N LEU A 90 22.85 -11.05 48.53
CA LEU A 90 21.64 -10.95 47.72
C LEU A 90 22.00 -10.61 46.27
N THR A 91 21.23 -11.13 45.32
CA THR A 91 21.39 -10.76 43.92
C THR A 91 20.75 -9.40 43.68
N ALA A 92 21.55 -8.41 43.30
CA ALA A 92 21.10 -7.08 42.93
C ALA A 92 21.44 -6.78 41.45
N SER A 93 20.50 -6.22 40.69
CA SER A 93 20.69 -5.89 39.27
C SER A 93 19.97 -4.61 38.87
N ASP A 94 20.53 -3.89 37.90
CA ASP A 94 19.88 -2.76 37.25
C ASP A 94 18.64 -3.22 36.46
N GLU A 95 17.47 -2.68 36.80
CA GLU A 95 16.19 -2.93 36.11
C GLU A 95 15.58 -1.58 35.66
N SER A 96 16.44 -0.65 35.25
CA SER A 96 16.04 0.67 34.79
C SER A 96 15.36 0.63 33.42
N SER A 97 14.31 1.45 33.24
CA SER A 97 13.56 1.56 31.98
C SER A 97 13.17 3.00 31.69
N GLY A 98 13.63 3.55 30.56
CA GLY A 98 13.34 4.94 30.17
C GLY A 98 13.90 5.94 31.19
N SER A 99 13.01 6.61 31.92
CA SER A 99 13.34 7.58 32.98
C SER A 99 13.13 7.03 34.41
N ASP A 100 12.82 5.74 34.54
CA ASP A 100 12.68 5.05 35.83
C ASP A 100 13.96 4.27 36.11
N TYR A 101 14.80 4.79 37.02
CA TYR A 101 16.10 4.19 37.38
C TYR A 101 15.97 3.44 38.70
N LYS A 102 16.29 2.15 38.71
CA LYS A 102 16.12 1.31 39.90
C LYS A 102 16.99 0.06 39.92
N VAL A 103 17.29 -0.40 41.12
CA VAL A 103 17.95 -1.68 41.39
C VAL A 103 16.92 -2.67 41.91
N GLN A 104 16.82 -3.82 41.25
CA GLN A 104 16.07 -4.97 41.77
C GLN A 104 16.96 -5.77 42.71
N VAL A 105 16.56 -5.90 43.97
CA VAL A 105 17.20 -6.78 44.96
C VAL A 105 16.33 -8.01 45.17
N ASN A 106 16.89 -9.19 44.91
CA ASN A 106 16.21 -10.47 45.16
C ASN A 106 16.45 -10.90 46.61
N LEU A 107 15.38 -11.09 47.36
CA LEU A 107 15.46 -11.60 48.73
C LEU A 107 15.93 -13.06 48.72
N TYR A 108 16.70 -13.43 49.74
CA TYR A 108 17.22 -14.80 49.88
C TYR A 108 16.09 -15.83 49.99
N GLU A 109 15.05 -15.50 50.77
CA GLU A 109 13.77 -16.23 50.82
C GLU A 109 12.61 -15.27 50.53
N PRO A 110 11.53 -15.73 49.85
CA PRO A 110 10.34 -14.91 49.66
C PRO A 110 9.71 -14.48 51.00
N LEU A 111 9.50 -13.19 51.15
CA LEU A 111 8.85 -12.57 52.31
C LEU A 111 7.35 -12.89 52.29
N ARG A 112 6.85 -13.57 53.32
CA ARG A 112 5.43 -13.95 53.48
C ARG A 112 4.71 -13.05 54.47
N ALA A 113 3.38 -13.07 54.43
CA ALA A 113 2.55 -12.26 55.33
C ALA A 113 2.88 -12.52 56.81
N GLY A 114 3.05 -11.44 57.57
CA GLY A 114 3.50 -11.42 58.97
C GLY A 114 5.01 -11.51 59.17
N GLN A 115 5.81 -11.56 58.10
CA GLN A 115 7.28 -11.58 58.18
C GLN A 115 7.88 -10.21 57.86
N THR A 116 9.11 -10.01 58.34
CA THR A 116 9.96 -8.84 58.06
C THR A 116 11.26 -9.29 57.42
N ALA A 117 11.69 -8.61 56.35
CA ALA A 117 13.02 -8.76 55.77
C ALA A 117 13.79 -7.46 55.93
N ARG A 118 15.07 -7.54 56.33
CA ARG A 118 16.02 -6.43 56.33
C ARG A 118 17.23 -6.76 55.49
N PHE A 119 17.65 -5.80 54.68
CA PHE A 119 18.84 -5.90 53.86
C PHE A 119 19.47 -4.53 53.65
N ASN A 120 20.73 -4.54 53.22
CA ASN A 120 21.42 -3.35 52.75
C ASN A 120 21.69 -3.41 51.25
N LEU A 121 21.91 -2.24 50.66
CA LEU A 121 22.29 -2.08 49.26
C LEU A 121 23.28 -0.93 49.15
N THR A 122 24.42 -1.17 48.49
CA THR A 122 25.39 -0.14 48.14
C THR A 122 25.41 0.09 46.64
N THR A 123 25.43 1.34 46.22
CA THR A 123 25.54 1.76 44.81
C THR A 123 26.50 2.94 44.70
N ASN A 124 27.24 3.04 43.60
CA ASN A 124 28.02 4.23 43.26
C ASN A 124 27.30 4.98 42.13
N VAL A 125 26.94 6.24 42.34
CA VAL A 125 26.10 7.02 41.42
C VAL A 125 26.87 8.25 40.93
N ALA A 126 26.95 8.41 39.61
CA ALA A 126 27.58 9.57 38.97
C ALA A 126 26.57 10.72 38.75
N HIS A 127 27.08 11.90 38.37
CA HIS A 127 26.28 13.06 37.95
C HIS A 127 25.28 13.57 39.01
N MET A 128 25.61 13.42 40.29
CA MET A 128 24.78 13.86 41.43
C MET A 128 25.15 15.23 41.98
N VAL A 129 26.37 15.71 41.74
CA VAL A 129 26.84 17.03 42.18
C VAL A 129 26.68 18.03 41.03
N TRP A 130 25.94 19.11 41.28
CA TRP A 130 25.60 20.15 40.31
C TRP A 130 26.05 21.53 40.80
N GLU A 131 26.31 22.43 39.86
CA GLU A 131 26.52 23.85 40.15
C GLU A 131 25.30 24.46 40.85
N ASP A 132 25.52 25.11 42.00
CA ASP A 132 24.48 25.80 42.75
C ASP A 132 24.27 27.22 42.21
N THR A 133 23.24 27.39 41.38
CA THR A 133 22.89 28.69 40.79
C THR A 133 22.35 29.72 41.78
N GLN A 134 21.96 29.30 42.99
CA GLN A 134 21.49 30.20 44.04
C GLN A 134 22.63 30.72 44.92
N ASN A 135 23.77 30.01 44.94
CA ASN A 135 24.94 30.34 45.74
C ASN A 135 26.20 30.29 44.85
N GLU A 136 26.54 31.44 44.24
CA GLU A 136 27.71 31.55 43.37
C GLU A 136 28.98 30.97 44.03
N GLY A 137 29.66 30.07 43.33
CA GLY A 137 30.89 29.40 43.79
C GLY A 137 30.67 28.11 44.57
N ASN A 138 29.42 27.75 44.87
CA ASN A 138 29.07 26.47 45.49
C ASN A 138 28.63 25.42 44.46
N VAL A 139 28.78 24.17 44.86
CA VAL A 139 28.19 23.00 44.23
C VAL A 139 27.35 22.25 45.26
N GLY A 140 26.37 21.49 44.82
CA GLY A 140 25.49 20.79 45.72
C GLY A 140 24.85 19.58 45.10
N MET A 141 24.20 18.80 45.94
CA MET A 141 23.33 17.71 45.50
C MET A 141 21.97 17.85 46.15
N GLN A 142 20.93 17.52 45.40
CA GLN A 142 19.60 17.28 45.93
C GLN A 142 19.30 15.79 45.76
N PHE A 143 18.87 15.16 46.84
CA PHE A 143 18.58 13.74 46.90
C PHE A 143 17.17 13.53 47.42
N THR A 144 16.43 12.64 46.76
CA THR A 144 15.15 12.14 47.26
C THR A 144 15.32 10.64 47.47
N PRO A 145 15.04 10.11 48.67
CA PRO A 145 15.09 8.68 48.94
C PRO A 145 14.05 7.94 48.10
N THR A 146 14.09 6.60 48.14
CA THR A 146 13.10 5.79 47.44
C THR A 146 11.73 6.07 48.06
N TRP A 147 10.76 6.46 47.24
CA TRP A 147 9.37 6.61 47.70
C TRP A 147 8.56 5.40 47.25
N TRP A 148 7.55 5.06 48.05
CA TRP A 148 6.79 3.83 47.88
C TRP A 148 5.35 4.16 47.52
N GLU A 149 4.91 3.83 46.31
CA GLU A 149 3.55 4.17 45.82
C GLU A 149 2.43 3.58 46.70
N GLN A 150 2.69 2.44 47.36
CA GLN A 150 1.68 1.64 48.06
C GLN A 150 1.98 1.41 49.55
N ALA A 151 3.11 1.90 50.06
CA ALA A 151 3.55 1.62 51.42
C ALA A 151 3.97 2.90 52.16
N SER A 152 3.68 2.95 53.46
CA SER A 152 4.20 3.98 54.34
C SER A 152 5.61 3.66 54.81
N VAL A 153 6.38 4.71 55.13
CA VAL A 153 7.72 4.58 55.75
C VAL A 153 7.65 5.08 57.18
N ASN A 154 7.88 4.18 58.15
CA ASN A 154 7.70 4.51 59.56
C ASN A 154 8.87 5.34 60.12
N ASP A 155 10.12 5.04 59.74
CA ASP A 155 11.34 5.74 60.18
C ASP A 155 12.29 5.96 58.98
N LEU A 156 12.34 7.19 58.47
CA LEU A 156 13.29 7.61 57.43
C LEU A 156 14.43 8.37 58.09
N ARG A 157 15.67 7.99 57.76
CA ARG A 157 16.88 8.71 58.18
C ARG A 157 17.81 8.91 57.02
N ILE A 158 18.36 10.11 56.88
CA ILE A 158 19.29 10.43 55.80
C ILE A 158 20.52 11.08 56.40
N LEU A 159 21.70 10.51 56.13
CA LEU A 159 22.99 11.08 56.50
C LEU A 159 23.81 11.36 55.24
N VAL A 160 24.10 12.64 54.99
CA VAL A 160 24.95 13.06 53.88
C VAL A 160 26.32 13.44 54.41
N VAL A 161 27.33 12.62 54.11
CA VAL A 161 28.74 12.82 54.47
C VAL A 161 29.44 13.62 53.37
N LEU A 162 29.80 14.85 53.70
CA LEU A 162 30.42 15.83 52.80
C LEU A 162 31.89 15.52 52.56
N PRO A 163 32.52 16.07 51.51
CA PRO A 163 33.94 15.87 51.25
C PRO A 163 34.84 16.36 52.40
N THR A 164 36.05 15.81 52.49
CA THR A 164 37.02 16.17 53.53
C THR A 164 37.40 17.65 53.45
N GLY A 165 37.35 18.35 54.59
CA GLY A 165 37.72 19.77 54.71
C GLY A 165 36.53 20.73 54.80
N VAL A 166 35.31 20.28 54.48
CA VAL A 166 34.09 21.10 54.61
C VAL A 166 33.67 21.20 56.07
N SER A 167 33.52 22.42 56.58
CA SER A 167 33.00 22.74 57.92
C SER A 167 31.54 23.17 57.89
N SER A 168 30.86 23.13 59.04
CA SER A 168 29.40 23.34 59.10
C SER A 168 28.96 24.75 58.74
N ASP A 169 29.82 25.76 58.89
CA ASP A 169 29.58 27.14 58.48
C ASP A 169 29.63 27.34 56.95
N MET A 170 30.22 26.40 56.21
CA MET A 170 30.33 26.44 54.75
C MET A 170 29.16 25.77 54.03
N VAL A 171 28.29 25.07 54.77
CA VAL A 171 27.21 24.25 54.21
C VAL A 171 25.89 25.01 54.23
N LYS A 172 25.18 24.95 53.10
CA LYS A 172 23.80 25.41 52.97
C LYS A 172 22.91 24.20 52.64
N THR A 173 21.66 24.23 53.08
CA THR A 173 20.69 23.16 52.80
C THR A 173 19.47 23.71 52.06
N THR A 174 18.61 22.79 51.60
CA THR A 174 17.29 23.11 51.02
C THR A 174 16.34 23.68 52.08
N GLU A 175 15.10 24.00 51.68
CA GLU A 175 14.04 24.51 52.58
C GLU A 175 13.72 23.55 53.75
N VAL A 176 14.05 22.26 53.61
CA VAL A 176 13.99 21.26 54.67
C VAL A 176 15.21 21.43 55.57
N LEU A 177 14.98 21.97 56.77
CA LEU A 177 16.01 22.12 57.79
C LEU A 177 16.53 20.74 58.24
N TRP A 178 17.83 20.64 58.48
CA TRP A 178 18.47 19.43 58.98
C TRP A 178 18.29 19.34 60.50
N ASP A 179 18.23 18.11 61.01
CA ASP A 179 17.99 17.84 62.43
C ASP A 179 19.29 17.90 63.24
N ASN A 180 20.41 17.46 62.66
CA ASN A 180 21.71 17.48 63.34
C ASN A 180 22.91 17.45 62.36
N THR A 181 24.11 17.72 62.88
CA THR A 181 25.38 17.49 62.19
C THR A 181 26.24 16.52 62.98
N VAL A 182 26.84 15.55 62.30
CA VAL A 182 27.69 14.51 62.88
C VAL A 182 29.08 14.59 62.26
N VAL A 183 30.14 14.25 63.00
CA VAL A 183 31.48 14.09 62.42
C VAL A 183 31.79 12.61 62.37
N GLU A 184 32.03 12.08 61.18
CA GLU A 184 32.34 10.67 60.94
C GLU A 184 33.63 10.58 60.12
N ASP A 185 34.61 9.82 60.61
CA ASP A 185 35.93 9.66 59.98
C ASP A 185 36.62 11.00 59.60
N GLY A 186 36.39 12.04 60.41
CA GLY A 186 36.92 13.38 60.17
C GLY A 186 36.20 14.18 59.08
N ARG A 187 35.09 13.67 58.55
CA ARG A 187 34.22 14.34 57.57
C ARG A 187 32.93 14.80 58.23
N LEU A 188 32.42 15.94 57.78
CA LEU A 188 31.14 16.47 58.26
C LEU A 188 29.98 15.72 57.61
N GLY A 189 29.05 15.23 58.42
CA GLY A 189 27.77 14.65 58.03
C GLY A 189 26.61 15.57 58.40
N VAL A 190 25.67 15.75 57.48
CA VAL A 190 24.39 16.46 57.72
C VAL A 190 23.28 15.42 57.79
N TYR A 191 22.45 15.49 58.83
CA TYR A 191 21.47 14.47 59.18
C TYR A 191 20.04 15.00 59.14
N TRP A 192 19.14 14.21 58.56
CA TRP A 192 17.69 14.42 58.54
C TRP A 192 16.96 13.19 59.06
N GLU A 193 15.84 13.41 59.74
CA GLU A 193 14.90 12.37 60.15
C GLU A 193 13.45 12.74 59.84
N ALA A 194 12.67 11.75 59.44
CA ALA A 194 11.23 11.87 59.25
C ALA A 194 10.52 10.60 59.73
N GLN A 195 9.30 10.75 60.25
CA GLN A 195 8.51 9.64 60.75
C GLN A 195 7.16 9.57 60.05
N ASN A 196 6.68 8.34 59.81
CA ASN A 196 5.35 8.04 59.27
C ASN A 196 5.04 8.75 57.94
N LEU A 197 5.93 8.63 56.96
CA LEU A 197 5.67 9.11 55.61
C LEU A 197 4.54 8.30 54.97
N SER A 198 3.60 9.00 54.35
CA SER A 198 2.46 8.42 53.64
C SER A 198 2.92 7.72 52.35
N PRO A 199 2.12 6.79 51.79
CA PRO A 199 2.37 6.27 50.45
C PRO A 199 2.50 7.41 49.43
N ASP A 200 3.47 7.28 48.52
CA ASP A 200 3.86 8.26 47.49
C ASP A 200 4.40 9.60 48.03
N GLU A 201 4.62 9.73 49.34
CA GLU A 201 5.21 10.92 49.94
C GLU A 201 6.72 11.00 49.65
N ARG A 202 7.17 12.16 49.16
CA ARG A 202 8.58 12.40 48.79
C ARG A 202 9.25 13.32 49.79
N TYR A 203 10.48 12.98 50.15
CA TYR A 203 11.26 13.73 51.14
C TYR A 203 12.60 14.23 50.56
N PRO A 204 12.59 15.31 49.74
CA PRO A 204 13.81 15.82 49.13
C PRO A 204 14.70 16.56 50.14
N VAL A 205 15.95 16.15 50.25
CA VAL A 205 17.00 16.83 51.04
C VAL A 205 18.10 17.32 50.12
N GLY A 206 18.86 18.31 50.54
CA GLY A 206 20.00 18.76 49.76
C GLY A 206 21.05 19.51 50.57
N VAL A 207 22.28 19.45 50.05
CA VAL A 207 23.45 20.15 50.59
C VAL A 207 24.12 20.94 49.49
N SER A 208 24.66 22.10 49.85
CA SER A 208 25.46 22.98 49.01
C SER A 208 26.70 23.40 49.78
N PHE A 209 27.87 23.29 49.16
CA PHE A 209 29.19 23.53 49.74
C PHE A 209 30.15 24.10 48.68
N PRO A 210 31.30 24.69 49.05
CA PRO A 210 32.19 25.32 48.09
C PRO A 210 32.74 24.35 47.04
N ALA A 211 32.80 24.79 45.78
CA ALA A 211 33.21 23.94 44.64
C ALA A 211 34.63 23.37 44.77
N GLU A 212 35.53 24.02 45.53
CA GLU A 212 36.93 23.62 45.69
C GLU A 212 37.15 22.24 46.32
N TYR A 213 36.12 21.69 46.98
CA TYR A 213 36.19 20.39 47.66
C TYR A 213 35.83 19.20 46.75
N VAL A 214 35.46 19.45 45.49
CA VAL A 214 35.12 18.44 44.48
C VAL A 214 35.79 18.78 43.14
N GLN A 215 36.26 17.76 42.42
CA GLN A 215 37.01 17.91 41.16
C GLN A 215 36.09 18.04 39.94
N ASN A 216 34.96 17.31 39.93
CA ASN A 216 34.01 17.30 38.82
C ASN A 216 32.60 17.57 39.33
N TYR A 217 31.86 18.42 38.63
CA TYR A 217 30.46 18.70 38.90
C TYR A 217 29.76 19.06 37.60
N GLU A 218 28.45 18.86 37.56
CA GLU A 218 27.63 19.13 36.39
C GLU A 218 27.17 20.59 36.33
N THR A 219 27.14 21.14 35.13
CA THR A 219 26.60 22.49 34.87
C THR A 219 25.34 22.37 34.02
N GLN A 220 24.26 23.06 34.38
CA GLN A 220 23.07 23.09 33.53
C GLN A 220 23.37 23.82 32.22
N PRO A 221 22.95 23.31 31.05
CA PRO A 221 23.08 24.05 29.80
C PRO A 221 22.21 25.30 29.84
N THR A 222 22.81 26.49 29.96
CA THR A 222 22.07 27.75 29.92
C THR A 222 21.89 28.29 28.50
N GLY A 223 20.78 29.00 28.26
CA GLY A 223 20.57 29.79 27.06
C GLY A 223 19.96 29.04 25.87
N VAL A 224 20.49 29.30 24.68
CA VAL A 224 19.88 28.89 23.39
C VAL A 224 19.83 27.36 23.23
N THR A 225 20.80 26.65 23.80
CA THR A 225 20.90 25.18 23.79
C THR A 225 19.76 24.51 24.56
N ALA A 226 19.42 24.98 25.77
CA ALA A 226 18.27 24.46 26.52
C ALA A 226 16.93 24.76 25.83
N PHE A 227 16.80 25.91 25.18
CA PHE A 227 15.61 26.27 24.40
C PHE A 227 15.38 25.29 23.24
N PHE A 228 16.43 24.96 22.48
CA PHE A 228 16.32 23.99 21.38
C PHE A 228 16.16 22.54 21.86
N GLN A 229 16.72 22.16 23.01
CA GLN A 229 16.47 20.83 23.60
C GLN A 229 15.00 20.64 24.01
N ASN A 230 14.40 21.64 24.66
CA ASN A 230 13.03 21.53 25.18
C ASN A 230 11.95 21.82 24.11
N TYR A 231 12.21 22.71 23.16
CA TYR A 231 11.19 23.18 22.21
C TYR A 231 11.56 22.96 20.73
N GLY A 232 12.74 22.44 20.44
CA GLY A 232 13.23 22.26 19.06
C GLY A 232 12.33 21.33 18.25
N LEU A 233 11.89 20.21 18.83
CA LEU A 233 10.99 19.26 18.16
C LEU A 233 9.62 19.87 17.87
N ILE A 234 9.08 20.67 18.78
CA ILE A 234 7.78 21.34 18.62
C ILE A 234 7.86 22.44 17.55
N LEU A 235 8.93 23.22 17.55
CA LEU A 235 9.21 24.22 16.51
C LEU A 235 9.43 23.58 15.14
N PHE A 236 10.15 22.46 15.07
CA PHE A 236 10.38 21.76 13.81
C PHE A 236 9.09 21.15 13.25
N ALA A 237 8.27 20.53 14.11
CA ALA A 237 6.98 19.96 13.72
C ALA A 237 5.99 21.03 13.24
N SER A 238 5.96 22.20 13.90
CA SER A 238 5.09 23.30 13.50
C SER A 238 5.52 23.94 12.18
N VAL A 239 6.82 24.17 11.96
CA VAL A 239 7.34 24.66 10.67
C VAL A 239 7.09 23.65 9.55
N PHE A 240 7.32 22.36 9.81
CA PHE A 240 7.05 21.31 8.83
C PHE A 240 5.55 21.22 8.49
N GLY A 241 4.68 21.32 9.49
CA GLY A 241 3.23 21.35 9.29
C GLY A 241 2.78 22.52 8.41
N ILE A 242 3.34 23.72 8.62
CA ILE A 242 3.06 24.89 7.78
C ILE A 242 3.53 24.66 6.33
N ILE A 243 4.72 24.10 6.12
CA ILE A 243 5.24 23.79 4.78
C ILE A 243 4.33 22.80 4.04
N VAL A 244 3.86 21.76 4.73
CA VAL A 244 2.93 20.77 4.16
C VAL A 244 1.60 21.43 3.80
N ILE A 245 1.04 22.27 4.67
CA ILE A 245 -0.20 23.01 4.40
C ILE A 245 -0.04 23.92 3.17
N VAL A 246 1.06 24.67 3.08
CA VAL A 246 1.36 25.53 1.93
C VAL A 246 1.53 24.71 0.65
N ALA A 247 2.23 23.57 0.71
CA ALA A 247 2.40 22.68 -0.42
C ALA A 247 1.06 22.07 -0.90
N VAL A 248 0.18 21.68 0.03
CA VAL A 248 -1.17 21.18 -0.28
C VAL A 248 -2.02 22.27 -0.91
N ILE A 249 -1.99 23.50 -0.39
CA ILE A 249 -2.72 24.65 -0.96
C ILE A 249 -2.19 24.98 -2.36
N TYR A 250 -0.87 24.97 -2.57
CA TYR A 250 -0.26 25.24 -3.86
C TYR A 250 -0.56 24.14 -4.90
N ALA A 251 -0.50 22.87 -4.49
CA ALA A 251 -0.89 21.74 -5.32
C ALA A 251 -2.38 21.78 -5.69
N ALA A 252 -3.26 22.14 -4.74
CA ALA A 252 -4.69 22.30 -4.98
C ALA A 252 -5.02 23.52 -5.87
N ARG A 253 -4.17 24.55 -5.90
CA ARG A 253 -4.32 25.74 -6.75
C ARG A 253 -3.84 25.55 -8.19
N LYS A 254 -3.10 24.49 -8.51
CA LYS A 254 -2.83 24.15 -9.91
C LYS A 254 -4.13 23.71 -10.56
N LYS A 255 -4.81 24.65 -11.23
CA LYS A 255 -5.84 24.31 -12.21
C LYS A 255 -5.17 23.38 -13.22
N SER A 256 -5.62 22.13 -13.27
CA SER A 256 -5.23 21.21 -14.33
C SER A 256 -5.39 21.93 -15.65
N TYR A 257 -4.33 21.94 -16.45
CA TYR A 257 -4.38 22.44 -17.81
C TYR A 257 -5.57 21.77 -18.49
N LEU A 258 -6.61 22.55 -18.83
CA LEU A 258 -7.72 22.03 -19.61
C LEU A 258 -7.12 21.69 -20.96
N SER A 259 -7.10 20.41 -21.30
CA SER A 259 -6.67 19.93 -22.61
C SER A 259 -7.37 20.78 -23.68
N PRO A 260 -6.66 21.42 -24.62
CA PRO A 260 -7.28 22.23 -25.65
C PRO A 260 -8.28 21.36 -26.43
N GLN A 261 -9.57 21.72 -26.37
CA GLN A 261 -10.61 21.05 -27.13
C GLN A 261 -10.85 21.86 -28.40
N VAL A 262 -10.42 21.30 -29.54
CA VAL A 262 -10.72 21.86 -30.85
C VAL A 262 -12.03 21.22 -31.32
N SER A 263 -13.11 21.99 -31.34
CA SER A 263 -14.35 21.59 -31.98
C SER A 263 -14.32 22.01 -33.45
N MET A 264 -14.50 21.05 -34.35
CA MET A 264 -14.76 21.31 -35.76
C MET A 264 -16.20 20.89 -36.05
N GLU A 265 -16.90 21.62 -36.91
CA GLU A 265 -18.20 21.19 -37.44
C GLU A 265 -18.01 19.82 -38.10
N THR A 266 -18.52 18.75 -37.49
CA THR A 266 -18.45 17.39 -38.04
C THR A 266 -19.79 17.02 -38.68
N LEU A 267 -19.77 16.09 -39.63
CA LEU A 267 -20.98 15.47 -40.18
C LEU A 267 -21.71 14.56 -39.15
N GLY A 268 -21.34 14.65 -37.87
CA GLY A 268 -21.82 13.81 -36.78
C GLY A 268 -21.24 12.40 -36.82
N VAL A 269 -22.10 11.42 -36.58
CA VAL A 269 -21.76 10.00 -36.48
C VAL A 269 -21.66 9.34 -37.86
N LYS A 270 -20.55 8.64 -38.14
CA LYS A 270 -20.49 7.76 -39.31
C LYS A 270 -21.30 6.48 -39.05
N ARG A 271 -22.48 6.39 -39.67
CA ARG A 271 -23.33 5.18 -39.63
C ARG A 271 -22.99 4.20 -40.78
N GLY A 272 -23.38 2.95 -40.63
CA GLY A 272 -23.35 1.93 -41.69
C GLY A 272 -22.04 1.12 -41.82
N LEU A 273 -21.11 1.26 -40.89
CA LEU A 273 -19.99 0.32 -40.72
C LEU A 273 -20.52 -1.06 -40.26
N THR A 274 -19.91 -2.12 -40.78
CA THR A 274 -20.17 -3.51 -40.33
C THR A 274 -19.53 -3.77 -38.97
N ALA A 275 -19.88 -4.88 -38.29
CA ALA A 275 -19.25 -5.27 -37.01
C ALA A 275 -17.71 -5.30 -37.13
N VAL A 276 -17.20 -5.96 -38.18
CA VAL A 276 -15.75 -6.04 -38.47
C VAL A 276 -15.10 -4.69 -38.73
N GLU A 277 -15.84 -3.70 -39.25
CA GLU A 277 -15.29 -2.36 -39.44
C GLU A 277 -15.31 -1.55 -38.14
N ALA A 278 -16.33 -1.81 -37.31
CA ALA A 278 -16.46 -1.20 -36.00
C ALA A 278 -15.44 -1.77 -35.00
N SER A 279 -14.98 -3.02 -35.12
CA SER A 279 -13.97 -3.59 -34.23
C SER A 279 -12.63 -2.85 -34.28
N TYR A 280 -12.23 -2.35 -35.45
CA TYR A 280 -11.10 -1.44 -35.56
C TYR A 280 -11.33 -0.13 -34.78
N LEU A 281 -12.54 0.45 -34.84
CA LEU A 281 -12.88 1.67 -34.10
C LEU A 281 -12.99 1.48 -32.58
N LEU A 282 -13.32 0.27 -32.15
CA LEU A 282 -13.41 -0.09 -30.73
C LEU A 282 -12.08 -0.62 -30.17
N ASP A 283 -10.97 -0.37 -30.88
CA ASP A 283 -9.60 -0.70 -30.46
C ASP A 283 -9.40 -2.20 -30.17
N MET A 284 -10.04 -3.09 -30.94
CA MET A 284 -9.78 -4.53 -30.85
C MET A 284 -8.37 -4.88 -31.36
N LYS A 285 -7.78 -5.93 -30.78
CA LYS A 285 -6.44 -6.39 -31.20
C LYS A 285 -6.49 -6.92 -32.64
N PRO A 286 -5.42 -6.76 -33.44
CA PRO A 286 -5.38 -7.27 -34.82
C PRO A 286 -5.76 -8.76 -34.96
N THR A 287 -5.31 -9.63 -34.06
CA THR A 287 -5.67 -11.06 -34.08
C THR A 287 -7.15 -11.31 -33.76
N GLN A 288 -7.79 -10.46 -32.96
CA GLN A 288 -9.23 -10.51 -32.70
C GLN A 288 -10.02 -10.04 -33.93
N ILE A 289 -9.56 -8.99 -34.63
CA ILE A 289 -10.16 -8.55 -35.89
C ILE A 289 -10.12 -9.66 -36.95
N VAL A 290 -8.99 -10.36 -37.09
CA VAL A 290 -8.86 -11.51 -38.01
C VAL A 290 -9.80 -12.65 -37.60
N THR A 291 -9.97 -12.88 -36.29
CA THR A 291 -10.92 -13.87 -35.77
C THR A 291 -12.36 -13.48 -36.10
N GLU A 292 -12.70 -12.20 -35.97
CA GLU A 292 -14.02 -11.70 -36.34
C GLU A 292 -14.32 -11.88 -37.84
N ILE A 293 -13.33 -11.64 -38.70
CA ILE A 293 -13.45 -11.92 -40.15
C ILE A 293 -13.71 -13.40 -40.40
N LEU A 294 -12.97 -14.29 -39.73
CA LEU A 294 -13.18 -15.74 -39.83
C LEU A 294 -14.58 -16.15 -39.37
N TYR A 295 -15.05 -15.63 -38.23
CA TYR A 295 -16.41 -15.89 -37.73
C TYR A 295 -17.48 -15.34 -38.67
N SER A 296 -17.22 -14.23 -39.36
CA SER A 296 -18.11 -13.71 -40.40
C SER A 296 -18.20 -14.65 -41.61
N LEU A 297 -17.07 -15.21 -42.06
CA LEU A 297 -17.04 -16.24 -43.10
C LEU A 297 -17.75 -17.53 -42.67
N LEU A 298 -17.62 -17.94 -41.41
CA LEU A 298 -18.33 -19.09 -40.84
C LEU A 298 -19.84 -18.84 -40.76
N GLN A 299 -20.28 -17.65 -40.35
CA GLN A 299 -21.69 -17.28 -40.30
C GLN A 299 -22.33 -17.31 -41.71
N LYS A 300 -21.56 -16.90 -42.74
CA LYS A 300 -21.98 -17.00 -44.16
C LYS A 300 -21.85 -18.40 -44.76
N ARG A 301 -21.26 -19.36 -44.03
CA ARG A 301 -20.94 -20.73 -44.49
C ARG A 301 -20.01 -20.74 -45.71
N ALA A 302 -19.12 -19.74 -45.80
CA ALA A 302 -18.18 -19.59 -46.91
C ALA A 302 -16.95 -20.50 -46.78
N VAL A 303 -16.55 -20.76 -45.55
CA VAL A 303 -15.41 -21.64 -45.21
C VAL A 303 -15.82 -22.65 -44.16
N TRP A 304 -15.11 -23.77 -44.13
CA TRP A 304 -15.17 -24.77 -43.08
C TRP A 304 -13.78 -25.02 -42.52
N VAL A 305 -13.67 -25.25 -41.22
CA VAL A 305 -12.39 -25.55 -40.57
C VAL A 305 -12.15 -27.05 -40.57
N GLU A 306 -11.14 -27.53 -41.29
CA GLU A 306 -10.79 -28.95 -41.40
C GLU A 306 -9.91 -29.44 -40.24
N SER A 307 -8.94 -28.63 -39.81
CA SER A 307 -8.06 -28.94 -38.68
C SER A 307 -7.69 -27.68 -37.93
N THR A 308 -7.43 -27.83 -36.63
CA THR A 308 -6.92 -26.78 -35.73
C THR A 308 -5.54 -27.09 -35.16
N ASN A 309 -5.01 -28.30 -35.37
CA ASN A 309 -3.75 -28.77 -34.80
C ASN A 309 -2.95 -29.54 -35.87
N PRO A 310 -1.68 -29.19 -36.16
CA PRO A 310 -0.82 -28.16 -35.52
C PRO A 310 -1.07 -26.72 -35.98
N ALA A 311 -1.88 -26.51 -37.03
CA ALA A 311 -2.24 -25.19 -37.53
C ALA A 311 -3.70 -25.18 -38.03
N LEU A 312 -4.30 -23.98 -38.08
CA LEU A 312 -5.65 -23.78 -38.60
C LEU A 312 -5.66 -24.05 -40.12
N LYS A 313 -6.44 -25.06 -40.54
CA LYS A 313 -6.66 -25.40 -41.95
C LYS A 313 -8.11 -25.14 -42.34
N LEU A 314 -8.32 -24.33 -43.36
CA LEU A 314 -9.64 -23.94 -43.86
C LEU A 314 -9.87 -24.52 -45.25
N ARG A 315 -11.09 -24.98 -45.49
CA ARG A 315 -11.62 -25.36 -46.81
C ARG A 315 -12.65 -24.35 -47.25
N ILE A 316 -12.52 -23.82 -48.47
CA ILE A 316 -13.54 -22.99 -49.10
C ILE A 316 -14.71 -23.88 -49.56
N MET A 317 -15.94 -23.47 -49.31
CA MET A 317 -17.12 -24.23 -49.76
C MET A 317 -17.34 -24.05 -51.27
N PRO A 318 -17.90 -25.05 -51.99
CA PRO A 318 -18.06 -25.01 -53.44
C PRO A 318 -18.76 -23.76 -53.97
N SER A 319 -19.75 -23.24 -53.22
CA SER A 319 -20.49 -22.02 -53.59
C SER A 319 -19.67 -20.73 -53.49
N PHE A 320 -18.46 -20.79 -52.94
CA PHE A 320 -17.56 -19.64 -52.71
C PHE A 320 -16.20 -19.82 -53.38
N GLU A 321 -15.99 -20.83 -54.23
CA GLU A 321 -14.72 -21.06 -54.95
C GLU A 321 -14.29 -19.84 -55.77
N GLY A 322 -15.24 -19.10 -56.35
CA GLY A 322 -14.98 -17.86 -57.08
C GLY A 322 -14.57 -16.66 -56.21
N LYS A 323 -14.56 -16.79 -54.87
CA LYS A 323 -14.21 -15.73 -53.90
C LYS A 323 -15.01 -14.43 -54.00
N THR A 324 -16.16 -14.43 -54.69
CA THR A 324 -17.05 -13.27 -54.83
C THR A 324 -18.30 -13.35 -53.93
N GLY A 325 -18.62 -14.53 -53.42
CA GLY A 325 -19.84 -14.80 -52.64
C GLY A 325 -20.99 -15.38 -53.48
N THR A 326 -22.13 -15.59 -52.85
CA THR A 326 -23.40 -15.94 -53.51
C THR A 326 -24.30 -14.71 -53.61
N ASP A 327 -25.30 -14.72 -54.51
CA ASP A 327 -26.26 -13.62 -54.65
C ASP A 327 -26.99 -13.31 -53.31
N GLU A 328 -27.23 -14.34 -52.51
CA GLU A 328 -27.87 -14.22 -51.18
C GLU A 328 -26.89 -13.71 -50.10
N ASN A 329 -25.60 -14.03 -50.20
CA ASN A 329 -24.58 -13.70 -49.21
C ASN A 329 -23.28 -13.24 -49.88
N PRO A 330 -23.24 -11.99 -50.40
CA PRO A 330 -22.04 -11.45 -51.02
C PRO A 330 -20.92 -11.30 -49.98
N LEU A 331 -19.69 -11.60 -50.41
CA LEU A 331 -18.51 -11.40 -49.58
C LEU A 331 -18.13 -9.92 -49.53
N ARG A 332 -17.69 -9.47 -48.35
CA ARG A 332 -17.16 -8.12 -48.13
C ARG A 332 -15.69 -8.06 -48.53
N TYR A 333 -15.17 -6.87 -48.79
CA TYR A 333 -13.77 -6.70 -49.23
C TYR A 333 -12.76 -7.37 -48.28
N TYR A 334 -12.93 -7.25 -46.96
CA TYR A 334 -12.04 -7.88 -45.98
C TYR A 334 -12.18 -9.40 -45.92
N GLU A 335 -13.36 -9.95 -46.23
CA GLU A 335 -13.59 -11.40 -46.34
C GLU A 335 -12.93 -11.95 -47.59
N ILE A 336 -13.04 -11.23 -48.71
CA ILE A 336 -12.39 -11.59 -49.98
C ILE A 336 -10.86 -11.60 -49.79
N ASP A 337 -10.31 -10.56 -49.18
CA ASP A 337 -8.88 -10.47 -48.89
C ASP A 337 -8.42 -11.57 -47.92
N PHE A 338 -9.23 -11.92 -46.92
CA PHE A 338 -8.97 -13.07 -46.06
C PHE A 338 -8.91 -14.38 -46.87
N LEU A 339 -9.83 -14.60 -47.81
CA LEU A 339 -9.79 -15.78 -48.70
C LEU A 339 -8.60 -15.76 -49.67
N HIS A 340 -8.01 -14.60 -49.97
CA HIS A 340 -6.75 -14.50 -50.72
C HIS A 340 -5.51 -14.80 -49.87
N ALA A 341 -5.63 -14.71 -48.54
CA ALA A 341 -4.60 -15.13 -47.60
C ALA A 341 -4.54 -16.65 -47.40
N LEU A 342 -5.56 -17.40 -47.85
CA LEU A 342 -5.55 -18.86 -47.82
C LEU A 342 -4.59 -19.44 -48.86
N LYS A 343 -3.71 -20.33 -48.43
CA LYS A 343 -2.78 -21.10 -49.28
C LYS A 343 -3.46 -22.38 -49.79
N ASP A 344 -2.85 -23.00 -50.80
CA ASP A 344 -3.39 -24.23 -51.42
C ASP A 344 -3.50 -25.41 -50.45
N ASP A 345 -2.71 -25.42 -49.38
CA ASP A 345 -2.73 -26.44 -48.32
C ASP A 345 -3.77 -26.17 -47.22
N GLY A 346 -4.56 -25.11 -47.37
CA GLY A 346 -5.58 -24.65 -46.42
C GLY A 346 -5.04 -23.82 -45.25
N THR A 347 -3.73 -23.57 -45.15
CA THR A 347 -3.17 -22.70 -44.10
C THR A 347 -3.24 -21.23 -44.48
N LEU A 348 -3.08 -20.34 -43.49
CA LEU A 348 -3.14 -18.89 -43.70
C LEU A 348 -1.73 -18.30 -43.93
N ASP A 349 -1.63 -17.28 -44.77
CA ASP A 349 -0.43 -16.47 -44.97
C ASP A 349 -0.46 -15.22 -44.07
N GLU A 350 0.51 -15.10 -43.17
CA GLU A 350 0.53 -14.04 -42.15
C GLU A 350 0.73 -12.66 -42.77
N GLY A 351 1.49 -12.55 -43.86
CA GLY A 351 1.74 -11.28 -44.54
C GLY A 351 0.49 -10.76 -45.24
N LYS A 352 -0.25 -11.66 -45.91
CA LYS A 352 -1.54 -11.30 -46.53
C LYS A 352 -2.62 -11.01 -45.49
N LEU A 353 -2.66 -11.74 -44.37
CA LEU A 353 -3.57 -11.42 -43.27
C LEU A 353 -3.28 -10.04 -42.66
N ALA A 354 -2.01 -9.71 -42.46
CA ALA A 354 -1.61 -8.39 -41.98
C ALA A 354 -2.05 -7.29 -42.96
N HIS A 355 -1.88 -7.53 -44.26
CA HIS A 355 -2.41 -6.64 -45.30
C HIS A 355 -3.93 -6.47 -45.20
N THR A 356 -4.70 -7.54 -44.95
CA THR A 356 -6.16 -7.44 -44.76
C THR A 356 -6.53 -6.51 -43.60
N VAL A 357 -5.83 -6.60 -42.46
CA VAL A 357 -6.08 -5.74 -41.29
C VAL A 357 -5.71 -4.28 -41.60
N VAL A 358 -4.59 -4.04 -42.28
CA VAL A 358 -4.16 -2.71 -42.70
C VAL A 358 -5.15 -2.10 -43.72
N PHE A 359 -5.61 -2.90 -44.68
CA PHE A 359 -6.57 -2.45 -45.68
C PHE A 359 -7.94 -2.13 -45.08
N LEU A 360 -8.41 -2.94 -44.11
CA LEU A 360 -9.59 -2.64 -43.30
C LEU A 360 -9.43 -1.30 -42.56
N ARG A 361 -8.32 -1.12 -41.84
CA ARG A 361 -7.98 0.12 -41.13
C ARG A 361 -8.09 1.32 -42.07
N ASP A 362 -7.34 1.30 -43.17
CA ASP A 362 -7.24 2.43 -44.08
C ASP A 362 -8.60 2.75 -44.73
N THR A 363 -9.40 1.73 -45.03
CA THR A 363 -10.76 1.88 -45.55
C THR A 363 -11.69 2.52 -44.51
N VAL A 364 -11.61 2.11 -43.25
CA VAL A 364 -12.42 2.70 -42.17
C VAL A 364 -12.00 4.14 -41.88
N GLU A 365 -10.69 4.42 -41.86
CA GLU A 365 -10.14 5.78 -41.72
C GLU A 365 -10.61 6.70 -42.86
N GLN A 366 -10.62 6.19 -44.09
CA GLN A 366 -11.17 6.91 -45.24
C GLN A 366 -12.67 7.20 -45.06
N LYS A 367 -13.44 6.22 -44.58
CA LYS A 367 -14.89 6.36 -44.31
C LYS A 367 -15.20 7.32 -43.16
N LEU A 368 -14.26 7.53 -42.23
CA LEU A 368 -14.39 8.45 -41.10
C LEU A 368 -14.06 9.91 -41.46
N ARG A 369 -13.48 10.19 -42.63
CA ARG A 369 -13.15 11.57 -43.02
C ARG A 369 -14.38 12.48 -42.95
N GLY A 370 -14.28 13.56 -42.18
CA GLY A 370 -15.35 14.53 -41.97
C GLY A 370 -16.39 14.15 -40.89
N TYR A 371 -16.29 12.96 -40.30
CA TYR A 371 -17.14 12.52 -39.19
C TYR A 371 -16.43 12.62 -37.84
N SER A 372 -17.20 12.72 -36.76
CA SER A 372 -16.67 12.69 -35.40
C SER A 372 -16.31 11.25 -35.02
N ARG A 373 -15.00 10.98 -34.85
CA ARG A 373 -14.52 9.65 -34.39
C ARG A 373 -15.14 9.30 -33.05
N ARG A 374 -15.13 10.22 -32.09
CA ARG A 374 -15.66 10.01 -30.74
C ARG A 374 -17.13 9.63 -30.77
N ASP A 375 -17.96 10.41 -31.45
CA ASP A 375 -19.40 10.12 -31.52
C ASP A 375 -19.68 8.83 -32.28
N THR A 376 -18.84 8.49 -33.26
CA THR A 376 -18.92 7.22 -33.99
C THR A 376 -18.59 6.03 -33.08
N VAL A 377 -17.52 6.11 -32.29
CA VAL A 377 -17.17 5.10 -31.27
C VAL A 377 -18.31 4.92 -30.27
N ASP A 378 -18.83 6.03 -29.73
CA ASP A 378 -19.94 6.00 -28.77
C ASP A 378 -21.22 5.41 -29.38
N TYR A 379 -21.48 5.68 -30.65
CA TYR A 379 -22.59 5.09 -31.39
C TYR A 379 -22.45 3.58 -31.55
N TYR A 380 -21.27 3.07 -31.92
CA TYR A 380 -21.06 1.63 -32.07
C TYR A 380 -21.04 0.89 -30.73
N ARG A 381 -20.55 1.49 -29.64
CA ARG A 381 -20.71 0.95 -28.28
C ARG A 381 -22.18 0.78 -27.90
N LYS A 382 -23.05 1.71 -28.31
CA LYS A 382 -24.51 1.58 -28.13
C LYS A 382 -25.12 0.47 -28.98
N ILE A 383 -24.62 0.24 -30.19
CA ILE A 383 -25.04 -0.90 -31.03
C ILE A 383 -24.68 -2.23 -30.35
N VAL A 384 -23.47 -2.37 -29.83
CA VAL A 384 -23.05 -3.57 -29.06
C VAL A 384 -23.97 -3.79 -27.86
N THR A 385 -24.29 -2.73 -27.11
CA THR A 385 -25.23 -2.81 -25.99
C THR A 385 -26.62 -3.27 -26.44
N LYS A 386 -27.12 -2.72 -27.56
CA LYS A 386 -28.43 -3.10 -28.13
C LYS A 386 -28.44 -4.55 -28.61
N ALA A 387 -27.35 -5.03 -29.19
CA ALA A 387 -27.19 -6.43 -29.61
C ALA A 387 -27.31 -7.38 -28.40
N TRP A 388 -26.64 -7.07 -27.29
CA TRP A 388 -26.81 -7.81 -26.03
C TRP A 388 -28.25 -7.80 -25.52
N THR A 389 -28.89 -6.63 -25.53
CA THR A 389 -30.29 -6.50 -25.13
C THR A 389 -31.23 -7.38 -25.96
N GLN A 390 -30.98 -7.53 -27.26
CA GLN A 390 -31.78 -8.42 -28.13
C GLN A 390 -31.66 -9.90 -27.73
N VAL A 391 -30.47 -10.35 -27.34
CA VAL A 391 -30.25 -11.71 -26.86
C VAL A 391 -30.90 -11.91 -25.49
N GLU A 392 -30.67 -10.98 -24.56
CA GLU A 392 -31.19 -11.07 -23.19
C GLU A 392 -32.72 -11.06 -23.14
N GLN A 393 -33.37 -10.22 -23.95
CA GLN A 393 -34.83 -10.06 -23.96
C GLN A 393 -35.57 -11.10 -24.81
N ALA A 394 -34.87 -11.97 -25.55
CA ALA A 394 -35.50 -13.05 -26.29
C ALA A 394 -36.19 -14.03 -25.32
N GLY A 395 -37.49 -14.24 -25.49
CA GLY A 395 -38.33 -14.95 -24.50
C GLY A 395 -38.24 -16.48 -24.52
N THR A 396 -37.86 -17.09 -25.65
CA THR A 396 -37.71 -18.55 -25.77
C THR A 396 -36.26 -18.94 -26.03
N VAL A 397 -35.89 -20.19 -25.72
CA VAL A 397 -34.54 -20.72 -25.94
C VAL A 397 -34.14 -20.65 -27.43
N ASP A 398 -35.05 -21.01 -28.33
CA ASP A 398 -34.84 -20.94 -29.78
C ASP A 398 -34.60 -19.50 -30.26
N LEU A 399 -35.45 -18.55 -29.84
CA LEU A 399 -35.30 -17.14 -30.18
C LEU A 399 -34.03 -16.54 -29.59
N THR A 400 -33.63 -16.95 -28.38
CA THR A 400 -32.38 -16.51 -27.74
C THR A 400 -31.17 -17.01 -28.54
N SER A 401 -31.17 -18.30 -28.90
CA SER A 401 -30.06 -18.92 -29.64
C SER A 401 -29.92 -18.33 -31.04
N LYS A 402 -31.05 -18.07 -31.71
CA LYS A 402 -31.09 -17.39 -33.01
C LYS A 402 -30.67 -15.92 -32.94
N ALA A 403 -31.12 -15.17 -31.93
CA ALA A 403 -30.67 -13.79 -31.72
C ALA A 403 -29.17 -13.73 -31.46
N TYR A 404 -28.61 -14.70 -30.73
CA TYR A 404 -27.17 -14.81 -30.50
C TYR A 404 -26.41 -15.08 -31.80
N ASP A 405 -26.90 -15.98 -32.66
CA ASP A 405 -26.33 -16.23 -33.99
C ASP A 405 -26.35 -14.96 -34.85
N GLU A 406 -27.50 -14.27 -34.95
CA GLU A 406 -27.65 -13.05 -35.75
C GLU A 406 -26.76 -11.90 -35.27
N GLN A 407 -26.58 -11.76 -33.95
CA GLN A 407 -25.79 -10.70 -33.34
C GLN A 407 -24.34 -11.10 -33.06
N LEU A 408 -23.93 -12.33 -33.36
CA LEU A 408 -22.65 -12.92 -32.95
C LEU A 408 -21.45 -11.98 -33.10
N LEU A 409 -21.29 -11.39 -34.29
CA LEU A 409 -20.18 -10.49 -34.58
C LEU A 409 -20.22 -9.26 -33.66
N TRP A 410 -21.39 -8.61 -33.49
CA TRP A 410 -21.54 -7.47 -32.58
C TRP A 410 -21.27 -7.81 -31.12
N LEU A 411 -21.62 -9.02 -30.68
CA LEU A 411 -21.37 -9.46 -29.30
C LEU A 411 -19.86 -9.60 -29.05
N MET A 412 -19.09 -10.10 -30.02
CA MET A 412 -17.64 -10.28 -29.92
C MET A 412 -16.87 -8.95 -29.73
N LEU A 413 -17.48 -7.81 -30.06
CA LEU A 413 -16.89 -6.47 -29.85
C LEU A 413 -16.96 -6.01 -28.38
N ASP A 414 -17.73 -6.71 -27.52
CA ASP A 414 -17.84 -6.36 -26.11
C ASP A 414 -16.59 -6.82 -25.33
N PRO A 415 -15.88 -5.91 -24.62
CA PRO A 415 -14.76 -6.30 -23.76
C PRO A 415 -15.13 -7.34 -22.70
N ASP A 416 -16.39 -7.36 -22.25
CA ASP A 416 -16.91 -8.31 -21.26
C ASP A 416 -17.64 -9.49 -21.91
N TYR A 417 -17.38 -9.77 -23.20
CA TYR A 417 -18.07 -10.80 -24.00
C TYR A 417 -18.26 -12.12 -23.24
N ARG A 418 -17.18 -12.66 -22.66
CA ARG A 418 -17.21 -13.93 -21.91
C ARG A 418 -18.19 -13.90 -20.74
N ASN A 419 -18.02 -12.90 -19.86
CA ASN A 419 -18.82 -12.77 -18.64
C ASN A 419 -20.30 -12.51 -18.98
N ARG A 420 -20.56 -11.71 -20.03
CA ARG A 420 -21.92 -11.47 -20.51
C ARG A 420 -22.54 -12.74 -21.09
N THR A 421 -21.83 -13.52 -21.90
CA THR A 421 -22.33 -14.82 -22.40
C THR A 421 -22.65 -15.76 -21.24
N GLU A 422 -21.76 -15.89 -20.25
CA GLU A 422 -21.98 -16.72 -19.06
C GLU A 422 -23.21 -16.26 -18.26
N THR A 423 -23.40 -14.95 -18.10
CA THR A 423 -24.54 -14.36 -17.39
C THR A 423 -25.86 -14.56 -18.13
N THR A 424 -25.90 -14.28 -19.44
CA THR A 424 -27.11 -14.41 -20.26
C THR A 424 -27.61 -15.84 -20.34
N PHE A 425 -26.68 -16.82 -20.37
CA PHE A 425 -27.01 -18.24 -20.54
C PHE A 425 -26.93 -19.05 -19.24
N ARG A 426 -26.77 -18.42 -18.07
CA ARG A 426 -26.66 -19.11 -16.77
C ARG A 426 -27.83 -20.05 -16.49
N ASP A 427 -29.05 -19.57 -16.71
CA ASP A 427 -30.30 -20.28 -16.42
C ASP A 427 -31.08 -20.65 -17.70
N ARG A 428 -30.41 -20.60 -18.86
CA ARG A 428 -31.01 -20.88 -20.17
C ARG A 428 -30.27 -22.01 -20.85
N ALA A 429 -30.97 -22.83 -21.61
CA ALA A 429 -30.31 -23.75 -22.53
C ALA A 429 -29.93 -23.02 -23.83
N PHE A 430 -29.05 -23.63 -24.62
CA PHE A 430 -28.71 -23.18 -25.97
C PHE A 430 -29.13 -24.25 -26.98
N ASP A 431 -29.90 -23.87 -28.00
CA ASP A 431 -30.41 -24.77 -29.04
C ASP A 431 -29.69 -24.47 -30.37
N PRO A 432 -28.62 -25.22 -30.70
CA PRO A 432 -27.84 -24.96 -31.91
C PRO A 432 -28.60 -25.31 -33.20
N SER A 433 -28.27 -24.63 -34.30
CA SER A 433 -28.74 -25.01 -35.64
C SER A 433 -27.69 -25.81 -36.39
N PRO A 434 -28.07 -26.84 -37.19
CA PRO A 434 -27.17 -27.49 -38.13
C PRO A 434 -26.47 -26.54 -39.11
N LEU A 435 -27.06 -25.37 -39.37
CA LEU A 435 -26.51 -24.38 -40.32
C LEU A 435 -25.40 -23.50 -39.72
N TRP A 436 -25.24 -23.48 -38.39
CA TRP A 436 -24.32 -22.58 -37.70
C TRP A 436 -22.89 -23.14 -37.69
N PHE A 437 -22.15 -22.95 -38.79
CA PHE A 437 -20.79 -23.46 -38.91
C PHE A 437 -19.86 -22.96 -37.80
N TRP A 438 -20.06 -21.74 -37.30
CA TRP A 438 -19.30 -21.19 -36.18
C TRP A 438 -19.52 -21.98 -34.88
N TYR A 439 -20.74 -22.46 -34.62
CA TYR A 439 -21.05 -23.27 -33.44
C TYR A 439 -20.37 -24.63 -33.55
N TRP A 440 -20.50 -25.27 -34.72
CA TRP A 440 -19.92 -26.59 -34.97
C TRP A 440 -18.38 -26.58 -34.95
N TYR A 441 -17.78 -25.48 -35.39
CA TYR A 441 -16.35 -25.24 -35.25
C TYR A 441 -15.91 -25.30 -33.77
N GLY A 442 -16.60 -24.58 -32.88
CA GLY A 442 -16.35 -24.66 -31.44
C GLY A 442 -16.62 -26.05 -30.86
N TYR A 443 -17.76 -26.65 -31.23
CA TYR A 443 -18.18 -27.96 -30.72
C TYR A 443 -17.12 -29.06 -30.94
N HIS A 444 -16.50 -29.14 -32.12
CA HIS A 444 -15.47 -30.13 -32.43
C HIS A 444 -14.15 -29.93 -31.68
N HIS A 445 -13.85 -28.70 -31.24
CA HIS A 445 -12.57 -28.39 -30.61
C HIS A 445 -12.56 -28.62 -29.09
N TYR A 446 -13.74 -28.58 -28.44
CA TYR A 446 -13.85 -28.63 -26.98
C TYR A 446 -14.54 -29.87 -26.43
N ASN A 447 -15.24 -30.64 -27.26
CA ASN A 447 -15.78 -31.93 -26.87
C ASN A 447 -14.84 -33.05 -27.37
N PRO A 448 -14.02 -33.67 -26.50
CA PRO A 448 -13.09 -34.75 -26.90
C PRO A 448 -13.81 -36.00 -27.42
N HIS A 449 -15.11 -36.14 -27.12
CA HIS A 449 -15.98 -37.20 -27.64
C HIS A 449 -17.27 -36.57 -28.20
N PRO A 450 -17.25 -35.99 -29.42
CA PRO A 450 -18.44 -35.38 -30.00
C PRO A 450 -19.49 -36.45 -30.28
N THR A 451 -20.66 -36.32 -29.66
CA THR A 451 -21.79 -37.26 -29.81
C THR A 451 -22.57 -37.03 -31.10
N HIS A 452 -22.37 -35.88 -31.75
CA HIS A 452 -22.98 -35.51 -33.01
C HIS A 452 -21.91 -35.05 -34.03
N LYS A 453 -22.00 -35.52 -35.27
CA LYS A 453 -21.17 -35.04 -36.38
C LYS A 453 -22.06 -34.32 -37.40
N PRO A 454 -21.93 -33.00 -37.56
CA PRO A 454 -22.71 -32.24 -38.53
C PRO A 454 -22.32 -32.64 -39.95
N ASN A 455 -23.31 -32.77 -40.85
CA ASN A 455 -23.03 -32.93 -42.27
C ASN A 455 -22.82 -31.57 -42.92
N ILE A 456 -21.56 -31.16 -43.06
CA ILE A 456 -21.16 -29.85 -43.60
C ILE A 456 -21.58 -29.68 -45.08
N ASN A 457 -21.63 -30.77 -45.85
CA ASN A 457 -21.95 -30.74 -47.28
C ASN A 457 -23.47 -30.68 -47.55
N ALA A 458 -24.29 -31.17 -46.60
CA ALA A 458 -25.75 -31.06 -46.67
C ALA A 458 -26.34 -30.75 -45.28
N PRO A 459 -26.12 -29.54 -44.73
CA PRO A 459 -26.50 -29.22 -43.36
C PRO A 459 -28.01 -29.27 -43.12
N SER A 460 -28.80 -28.97 -44.16
CA SER A 460 -30.27 -29.06 -44.12
C SER A 460 -30.81 -30.49 -43.98
N LYS A 461 -29.98 -31.51 -44.21
CA LYS A 461 -30.33 -32.93 -44.05
C LYS A 461 -29.82 -33.52 -42.73
N ALA A 462 -29.14 -32.73 -41.90
CA ALA A 462 -28.67 -33.19 -40.60
C ALA A 462 -29.82 -33.22 -39.57
N GLY A 463 -29.80 -34.20 -38.67
CA GLY A 463 -30.78 -34.29 -37.58
C GLY A 463 -30.66 -33.12 -36.60
N LYS A 464 -31.73 -32.81 -35.86
CA LYS A 464 -31.72 -31.74 -34.86
C LYS A 464 -30.62 -32.04 -33.82
N PRO A 465 -29.71 -31.08 -33.55
CA PRO A 465 -28.67 -31.27 -32.56
C PRO A 465 -29.23 -31.24 -31.14
N PRO A 466 -28.55 -31.84 -30.15
CA PRO A 466 -29.01 -31.82 -28.77
C PRO A 466 -28.93 -30.40 -28.19
N THR A 467 -29.97 -29.99 -27.48
CA THR A 467 -29.97 -28.77 -26.68
C THR A 467 -28.97 -28.93 -25.52
N ILE A 468 -28.09 -27.93 -25.31
CA ILE A 468 -27.03 -27.99 -24.30
C ILE A 468 -27.29 -27.00 -23.14
N PRO A 469 -26.78 -27.27 -21.93
CA PRO A 469 -26.80 -26.30 -20.84
C PRO A 469 -26.09 -25.00 -21.24
N GLY A 470 -26.67 -23.85 -20.93
CA GLY A 470 -26.11 -22.57 -21.35
C GLY A 470 -24.77 -22.22 -20.71
N ALA A 471 -24.49 -22.70 -19.49
CA ALA A 471 -23.17 -22.58 -18.88
C ALA A 471 -22.09 -23.32 -19.67
N GLU A 472 -22.42 -24.52 -20.21
CA GLU A 472 -21.50 -25.28 -21.06
C GLU A 472 -21.30 -24.57 -22.40
N PHE A 473 -22.38 -24.06 -23.00
CA PHE A 473 -22.31 -23.23 -24.20
C PHE A 473 -21.40 -22.02 -24.01
N ALA A 474 -21.63 -21.24 -22.95
CA ALA A 474 -20.90 -20.01 -22.67
C ALA A 474 -19.40 -20.26 -22.52
N ASN A 475 -19.03 -21.29 -21.75
CA ASN A 475 -17.64 -21.70 -21.59
C ASN A 475 -17.03 -22.16 -22.93
N ASN A 476 -17.77 -22.93 -23.73
CA ASN A 476 -17.31 -23.43 -25.02
C ASN A 476 -17.05 -22.28 -26.02
N ILE A 477 -18.03 -21.40 -26.24
CA ILE A 477 -17.90 -20.32 -27.23
C ILE A 477 -16.86 -19.27 -26.82
N ALA A 478 -16.80 -18.88 -25.55
CA ALA A 478 -15.78 -17.95 -25.07
C ALA A 478 -14.38 -18.52 -25.26
N THR A 479 -14.17 -19.79 -24.86
CA THR A 479 -12.88 -20.45 -25.05
C THR A 479 -12.55 -20.61 -26.54
N ALA A 480 -13.55 -20.94 -27.39
CA ALA A 480 -13.38 -21.05 -28.84
C ALA A 480 -12.85 -19.75 -29.46
N VAL A 481 -13.47 -18.62 -29.13
CA VAL A 481 -13.04 -17.31 -29.62
C VAL A 481 -11.64 -16.96 -29.10
N GLU A 482 -11.37 -17.17 -27.81
CA GLU A 482 -10.07 -16.88 -27.19
C GLU A 482 -8.93 -17.70 -27.81
N LYS A 483 -9.08 -19.03 -27.93
CA LYS A 483 -8.05 -19.89 -28.53
C LYS A 483 -7.90 -19.64 -30.01
N THR A 484 -8.99 -19.38 -30.74
CA THR A 484 -8.90 -19.03 -32.16
C THR A 484 -8.09 -17.76 -32.32
N SER A 485 -8.40 -16.70 -31.56
CA SER A 485 -7.63 -15.44 -31.62
C SER A 485 -6.16 -15.61 -31.25
N SER A 486 -5.84 -16.56 -30.37
CA SER A 486 -4.46 -16.87 -29.97
C SER A 486 -3.69 -17.67 -31.03
N ASN A 487 -4.38 -18.52 -31.80
CA ASN A 487 -3.77 -19.49 -32.73
C ASN A 487 -4.05 -19.23 -34.22
N ILE A 488 -4.83 -18.19 -34.56
CA ILE A 488 -5.21 -17.89 -35.96
C ILE A 488 -4.01 -17.48 -36.81
N VAL A 489 -2.95 -17.00 -36.17
CA VAL A 489 -1.65 -16.73 -36.77
C VAL A 489 -0.63 -17.66 -36.13
N THR A 490 0.09 -18.44 -36.94
CA THR A 490 1.15 -19.35 -36.50
C THR A 490 2.41 -18.61 -36.02
N ASP A 491 2.78 -17.53 -36.71
CA ASP A 491 3.90 -16.65 -36.37
C ASP A 491 3.40 -15.23 -36.07
N ILE A 492 3.17 -14.97 -34.77
CA ILE A 492 2.65 -13.68 -34.30
C ILE A 492 3.64 -12.53 -34.51
N GLU A 493 4.94 -12.82 -34.49
CA GLU A 493 5.99 -11.82 -34.69
C GLU A 493 6.00 -11.36 -36.15
N LYS A 494 5.98 -12.30 -37.10
CA LYS A 494 5.89 -11.99 -38.53
C LYS A 494 4.63 -11.20 -38.86
N PHE A 495 3.49 -11.57 -38.28
CA PHE A 495 2.23 -10.84 -38.46
C PHE A 495 2.28 -9.43 -37.88
N ALA A 496 2.77 -9.27 -36.65
CA ALA A 496 2.92 -7.95 -36.04
C ALA A 496 3.86 -7.05 -36.83
N ASN A 497 5.02 -7.58 -37.26
CA ASN A 497 6.00 -6.86 -38.07
C ASN A 497 5.44 -6.42 -39.43
N ALA A 498 4.54 -7.20 -40.03
CA ALA A 498 3.88 -6.86 -41.28
C ALA A 498 2.78 -5.78 -41.13
N ILE A 499 2.22 -5.59 -39.93
CA ILE A 499 1.23 -4.52 -39.65
C ILE A 499 1.91 -3.17 -39.41
N ILE A 500 3.12 -3.18 -38.83
CA ILE A 500 3.86 -1.95 -38.56
C ILE A 500 4.14 -1.26 -39.90
N PRO A 501 3.65 -0.02 -40.10
CA PRO A 501 3.98 0.71 -41.32
C PRO A 501 5.50 0.84 -41.38
N VAL A 502 6.09 0.41 -42.50
CA VAL A 502 7.50 0.67 -42.80
C VAL A 502 7.67 2.18 -42.65
N GLN A 503 8.42 2.62 -41.63
CA GLN A 503 8.82 4.01 -41.51
C GLN A 503 9.61 4.32 -42.77
N THR A 504 8.98 4.95 -43.74
CA THR A 504 9.69 5.56 -44.84
C THR A 504 10.47 6.69 -44.19
N GLN A 505 11.76 6.44 -43.96
CA GLN A 505 12.76 7.45 -43.65
C GLN A 505 12.86 8.42 -44.83
N LYS A 506 11.83 9.24 -45.04
CA LYS A 506 11.89 10.44 -45.85
C LYS A 506 11.40 11.59 -44.98
N ALA A 507 12.14 11.82 -43.90
CA ALA A 507 12.24 13.17 -43.38
C ALA A 507 12.80 14.03 -44.52
N SER A 508 12.00 14.96 -45.03
CA SER A 508 12.48 15.96 -45.97
C SER A 508 13.53 16.81 -45.25
N HIS A 509 14.78 16.74 -45.68
CA HIS A 509 15.87 17.61 -45.20
C HIS A 509 15.92 18.96 -45.95
N ALA A 510 14.92 19.26 -46.79
CA ALA A 510 14.89 20.52 -47.50
C ALA A 510 14.65 21.69 -46.52
N PRO A 511 15.54 22.69 -46.45
CA PRO A 511 15.33 23.86 -45.61
C PRO A 511 14.11 24.64 -46.10
N ALA A 512 13.24 25.03 -45.17
CA ALA A 512 12.09 25.90 -45.47
C ALA A 512 12.58 27.25 -46.01
N ARG A 513 11.99 27.73 -47.12
CA ARG A 513 12.32 29.03 -47.72
C ARG A 513 11.96 30.16 -46.75
N LYS A 514 12.82 31.17 -46.71
CA LYS A 514 12.94 32.20 -45.67
C LYS A 514 11.81 33.25 -45.64
N GLU A 515 10.77 33.14 -46.47
CA GLU A 515 9.83 34.25 -46.70
C GLU A 515 8.37 34.01 -46.25
N ASP A 516 8.03 32.86 -45.67
CA ASP A 516 6.67 32.61 -45.16
C ASP A 516 6.64 32.48 -43.63
N GLY A 517 5.83 33.33 -43.00
CA GLY A 517 5.55 33.29 -41.55
C GLY A 517 4.76 32.02 -41.18
N CYS A 518 5.23 31.32 -40.14
CA CYS A 518 4.69 30.06 -39.62
C CYS A 518 4.77 28.86 -40.61
N VAL A 519 5.93 28.22 -40.69
CA VAL A 519 6.05 26.86 -41.28
C VAL A 519 6.26 25.84 -40.16
N CYS A 520 5.26 24.98 -39.96
CA CYS A 520 5.36 23.83 -39.07
C CYS A 520 5.99 22.66 -39.86
N ALA A 521 7.10 22.10 -39.39
CA ALA A 521 7.82 21.00 -40.05
C ALA A 521 7.10 19.62 -39.94
N CYS A 522 5.78 19.63 -39.77
CA CYS A 522 4.94 18.45 -39.67
C CYS A 522 4.06 18.35 -40.91
N ALA A 523 4.64 17.96 -42.05
CA ALA A 523 3.90 17.77 -43.32
C ALA A 523 2.87 16.61 -43.29
N ALA A 524 2.63 15.98 -42.14
CA ALA A 524 1.68 14.87 -41.98
C ALA A 524 0.61 15.10 -40.89
N CYS A 525 0.66 16.18 -40.12
CA CYS A 525 -0.39 16.51 -39.16
C CYS A 525 -1.23 17.64 -39.75
N ALA A 526 -2.50 17.34 -40.04
CA ALA A 526 -3.52 18.33 -40.35
C ALA A 526 -3.86 19.19 -39.12
N CYS A 527 -2.90 19.95 -38.61
CA CYS A 527 -3.11 20.94 -37.56
C CYS A 527 -3.24 22.32 -38.22
N ALA A 528 -4.43 22.89 -38.15
CA ALA A 528 -4.63 24.32 -38.38
C ALA A 528 -4.02 25.08 -37.20
N CYS A 529 -2.77 25.56 -37.34
CA CYS A 529 -2.14 26.40 -36.32
C CYS A 529 -2.71 27.82 -36.41
N ALA A 530 -3.46 28.25 -35.40
CA ALA A 530 -3.62 29.66 -35.09
C ALA A 530 -2.33 30.12 -34.39
N CYS A 531 -1.50 30.92 -35.08
CA CYS A 531 -0.22 31.37 -34.55
C CYS A 531 -0.40 32.36 -33.39
N VAL A 532 -0.47 31.83 -32.17
CA VAL A 532 -0.10 32.55 -30.93
C VAL A 532 0.72 31.58 -30.08
N SER A 533 2.05 31.68 -30.23
CA SER A 533 3.04 31.21 -29.24
C SER A 533 3.01 29.70 -28.89
N CYS A 534 3.46 28.83 -29.80
CA CYS A 534 3.70 27.42 -29.47
C CYS A 534 4.94 27.24 -28.58
N ALA A 535 4.74 27.01 -27.29
CA ALA A 535 5.71 26.33 -26.44
C ALA A 535 5.58 24.81 -26.66
N CYS A 536 6.29 24.27 -27.64
CA CYS A 536 6.47 22.83 -27.76
C CYS A 536 7.66 22.41 -26.88
N ALA A 537 7.37 21.85 -25.70
CA ALA A 537 8.35 21.12 -24.90
C ALA A 537 8.48 19.70 -25.47
N CYS A 538 9.49 19.47 -26.32
CA CYS A 538 9.93 18.13 -26.67
C CYS A 538 10.83 17.60 -25.55
N ALA A 539 10.25 16.85 -24.60
CA ALA A 539 11.03 16.04 -23.66
C ALA A 539 11.39 14.71 -24.33
N GLY A 540 12.54 14.65 -24.99
CA GLY A 540 13.18 13.42 -25.46
C GLY A 540 14.46 13.20 -24.66
N GLY A 541 14.39 12.42 -23.58
CA GLY A 541 15.55 11.97 -22.84
C GLY A 541 16.21 10.78 -23.57
N GLY A 542 17.51 10.88 -23.81
CA GLY A 542 18.38 9.79 -24.19
C GLY A 542 19.73 9.98 -23.52
N VAL A 543 20.22 8.95 -22.84
CA VAL A 543 21.57 8.88 -22.27
C VAL A 543 22.35 7.86 -23.08
N GLY A 544 23.60 8.21 -23.40
CA GLY A 544 24.61 7.29 -23.90
C GLY A 544 25.26 6.48 -22.80
#